data_AF-A0A929RS98-F1
#
_entry.id   AF-A0A929RS98-F1
#
_cell.length_a   1.000
_cell.length_b   1.000
_cell.length_c   1.000
_cell.angle_alpha   90.00
_cell.angle_beta   90.00
_cell.angle_gamma   90.00
#
_symmetry.space_group_name_H-M   'P 1'
#
loop_
_entity.id
_entity.type
_entity.pdbx_description
1 polymer ?
#
loop_
_entity_poly.entity_id
_entity_poly.type
_entity_poly.pdbx_seq_one_letter_code
_entity_poly.pdbx_strand_id
1 'polypeptide(L)'
;ASRFLGSTRWQALFVEWVILIVCACVVTLRGLEYALFSATEGLEAHATALHFPLTAWLGALFTAAASSSATSLANAILAVSALKVITSMTWLTVVGIQTGMGVAWHRFVAILNLYTRRNADGTKSLGPADHMLIDGKPVTSEDDFEDLPEDTVLGVGTVDDFSWKARLDLYACTECGRCQELCPAWNTQKPLSPKLLIMSLRDHMESASNVQIVEQEEGHQKLQAGEVLLDKGVPASPHSFDLVSALSLSGATGPEGVSAVTAPIVPEVVSEEVLWDCTNCGACVEQCPVDIEHIDHILDLRRHQVLMESAFPRDLGRAFRGMESKANPYNRPARKRMDWAK
;
A
#
# COMPACT_ATOMS: atom_id res chain seq x y z
N ALA A 1 14.10 1.07 -18.25
CA ALA A 1 13.58 -0.20 -17.67
C ALA A 1 12.06 -0.29 -17.85
N SER A 2 11.46 -1.48 -17.73
CA SER A 2 9.99 -1.67 -17.81
C SER A 2 9.25 -0.83 -16.76
N ARG A 3 8.06 -0.30 -17.07
CA ARG A 3 7.20 0.39 -16.09
C ARG A 3 6.76 -0.51 -14.92
N PHE A 4 6.85 -1.82 -15.11
CA PHE A 4 6.59 -2.83 -14.08
C PHE A 4 7.83 -3.25 -13.28
N LEU A 5 8.95 -2.54 -13.43
CA LEU A 5 10.10 -2.73 -12.54
C LEU A 5 9.66 -2.57 -11.07
N GLY A 6 10.14 -3.47 -10.20
CA GLY A 6 9.78 -3.53 -8.78
C GLY A 6 8.39 -4.09 -8.48
N SER A 7 7.51 -4.28 -9.48
CA SER A 7 6.19 -4.89 -9.25
C SER A 7 6.26 -6.39 -9.04
N THR A 8 5.43 -6.89 -8.14
CA THR A 8 5.25 -8.31 -7.82
C THR A 8 4.31 -8.99 -8.81
N ARG A 9 4.74 -9.17 -10.07
CA ARG A 9 3.89 -9.76 -11.14
C ARG A 9 3.26 -11.11 -10.76
N TRP A 10 3.92 -11.92 -9.96
CA TRP A 10 3.39 -13.20 -9.49
C TRP A 10 2.14 -13.03 -8.60
N GLN A 11 2.05 -11.95 -7.81
CA GLN A 11 0.87 -11.66 -6.98
C GLN A 11 -0.34 -11.37 -7.87
N ALA A 12 -0.14 -10.65 -8.98
CA ALA A 12 -1.21 -10.43 -9.95
C ALA A 12 -1.71 -11.76 -10.55
N LEU A 13 -0.81 -12.66 -10.96
CA LEU A 13 -1.17 -13.99 -11.45
C LEU A 13 -1.91 -14.82 -10.39
N PHE A 14 -1.47 -14.76 -9.13
CA PHE A 14 -2.14 -15.43 -8.02
C PHE A 14 -3.59 -14.95 -7.88
N VAL A 15 -3.82 -13.63 -7.89
CA VAL A 15 -5.15 -13.02 -7.85
C VAL A 15 -6.00 -13.46 -9.04
N GLU A 16 -5.42 -13.47 -10.26
CA GLU A 16 -6.12 -13.93 -11.47
C GLU A 16 -6.55 -15.41 -11.35
N TRP A 17 -5.68 -16.28 -10.82
CA TRP A 17 -6.02 -17.68 -10.58
C TRP A 17 -7.14 -17.85 -9.56
N VAL A 18 -7.10 -17.09 -8.45
CA VAL A 18 -8.19 -17.11 -7.45
C VAL A 18 -9.52 -16.72 -8.09
N ILE A 19 -9.54 -15.62 -8.86
CA ILE A 19 -10.75 -15.16 -9.55
C ILE A 19 -11.23 -16.21 -10.54
N LEU A 20 -10.33 -16.76 -11.36
CA LEU A 20 -10.66 -17.78 -12.35
C LEU A 20 -11.28 -19.02 -11.70
N ILE A 21 -10.68 -19.53 -10.62
CA ILE A 21 -11.18 -20.69 -9.88
C ILE A 21 -12.57 -20.39 -9.30
N VAL A 22 -12.75 -19.25 -8.63
CA VAL A 22 -14.03 -18.88 -8.02
C VAL A 22 -15.12 -18.72 -9.08
N CYS A 23 -14.84 -18.00 -10.17
CA CYS A 23 -15.77 -17.83 -11.29
C CYS A 23 -16.13 -19.16 -11.95
N ALA A 24 -15.14 -20.02 -12.21
CA ALA A 24 -15.36 -21.37 -12.75
C ALA A 24 -16.23 -22.22 -11.81
N CYS A 25 -15.98 -22.16 -10.50
CA CYS A 25 -16.80 -22.85 -9.51
C CYS A 25 -18.24 -22.32 -9.49
N VAL A 26 -18.45 -20.99 -9.57
CA VAL A 26 -19.81 -20.40 -9.60
C VAL A 26 -20.58 -20.86 -10.84
N VAL A 27 -19.95 -20.80 -12.02
CA VAL A 27 -20.57 -21.26 -13.28
C VAL A 27 -20.88 -22.75 -13.23
N THR A 28 -19.93 -23.56 -12.74
CA THR A 28 -20.09 -25.02 -12.61
C THR A 28 -21.20 -25.39 -11.62
N LEU A 29 -21.24 -24.75 -10.44
CA LEU A 29 -22.29 -24.96 -9.44
C LEU A 29 -23.67 -24.69 -10.01
N ARG A 30 -23.84 -23.57 -10.71
CA ARG A 30 -25.14 -23.21 -11.33
C ARG A 30 -25.52 -24.16 -12.47
N GLY A 31 -24.55 -24.73 -13.20
CA GLY A 31 -24.81 -25.79 -14.16
C GLY A 31 -25.23 -27.11 -13.48
N LEU A 32 -24.55 -27.51 -12.41
CA LEU A 32 -24.86 -28.72 -11.65
C LEU A 32 -26.22 -28.63 -10.94
N GLU A 33 -26.58 -27.46 -10.40
CA GLU A 33 -27.90 -27.19 -9.81
C GLU A 33 -29.02 -27.34 -10.85
N TYR A 34 -28.82 -26.80 -12.06
CA TYR A 34 -29.76 -27.02 -13.18
C TYR A 34 -29.94 -28.52 -13.47
N ALA A 35 -28.85 -29.27 -13.56
CA ALA A 35 -28.90 -30.70 -13.84
C ALA A 35 -29.58 -31.48 -12.71
N LEU A 36 -29.34 -31.09 -11.45
CA LEU A 36 -29.99 -31.68 -10.28
C LEU A 36 -31.49 -31.39 -10.27
N PHE A 37 -31.92 -30.16 -10.56
CA PHE A 37 -33.34 -29.80 -10.65
C PHE A 37 -34.05 -30.56 -11.78
N SER A 38 -33.36 -30.80 -12.90
CA SER A 38 -33.87 -31.61 -14.01
C SER A 38 -34.06 -33.08 -13.63
N ALA A 39 -33.30 -33.58 -12.66
CA ALA A 39 -33.32 -34.99 -12.24
C ALA A 39 -34.14 -35.25 -10.96
N THR A 40 -34.67 -34.20 -10.33
CA THR A 40 -35.40 -34.29 -9.06
C THR A 40 -36.89 -34.12 -9.29
N GLU A 41 -37.67 -35.13 -8.91
CA GLU A 41 -39.12 -35.12 -9.04
C GLU A 41 -39.74 -33.90 -8.31
N GLY A 42 -40.60 -33.15 -9.01
CA GLY A 42 -41.25 -31.94 -8.49
C GLY A 42 -40.46 -30.63 -8.65
N LEU A 43 -39.18 -30.69 -9.05
CA LEU A 43 -38.33 -29.50 -9.27
C LEU A 43 -38.04 -29.21 -10.75
N GLU A 44 -38.44 -30.10 -11.66
CA GLU A 44 -38.15 -30.02 -13.11
C GLU A 44 -38.58 -28.69 -13.74
N ALA A 45 -39.70 -28.10 -13.30
CA ALA A 45 -40.20 -26.82 -13.79
C ALA A 45 -39.23 -25.64 -13.54
N HIS A 46 -38.29 -25.79 -12.61
CA HIS A 46 -37.28 -24.78 -12.29
C HIS A 46 -35.99 -24.95 -13.12
N ALA A 47 -35.80 -26.10 -13.78
CA ALA A 47 -34.68 -26.33 -14.69
C ALA A 47 -34.91 -25.66 -16.05
N THR A 48 -35.01 -24.34 -16.05
CA THR A 48 -35.26 -23.54 -17.25
C THR A 48 -34.18 -22.48 -17.46
N ALA A 49 -34.04 -22.04 -18.71
CA ALA A 49 -33.14 -20.94 -19.05
C ALA A 49 -33.53 -19.61 -18.37
N LEU A 50 -34.79 -19.44 -17.94
CA LEU A 50 -35.21 -18.26 -17.18
C LEU A 50 -34.64 -18.26 -15.75
N HIS A 51 -34.53 -19.43 -15.13
CA HIS A 51 -33.96 -19.57 -13.78
C HIS A 51 -32.42 -19.61 -13.81
N PHE A 52 -31.83 -20.18 -14.87
CA PHE A 52 -30.38 -20.31 -15.07
C PHE A 52 -29.90 -19.66 -16.38
N PRO A 53 -30.03 -18.34 -16.55
CA PRO A 53 -29.85 -17.67 -17.84
C PRO A 53 -28.44 -17.80 -18.42
N LEU A 54 -27.41 -17.85 -17.56
CA LEU A 54 -26.01 -17.91 -17.99
C LEU A 54 -25.45 -19.35 -18.04
N THR A 55 -26.15 -20.33 -17.46
CA THR A 55 -25.61 -21.68 -17.21
C THR A 55 -26.53 -22.82 -17.63
N ALA A 56 -27.73 -22.56 -18.14
CA ALA A 56 -28.64 -23.62 -18.60
C ALA A 56 -28.05 -24.50 -19.70
N TRP A 57 -27.27 -23.92 -20.62
CA TRP A 57 -26.56 -24.69 -21.65
C TRP A 57 -25.54 -25.66 -21.04
N LEU A 58 -24.81 -25.23 -20.01
CA LEU A 58 -23.86 -26.06 -19.28
C LEU A 58 -24.58 -27.11 -18.44
N GLY A 59 -25.72 -26.75 -17.84
CA GLY A 59 -26.58 -27.68 -17.13
C GLY A 59 -27.10 -28.80 -18.02
N ALA A 60 -27.54 -28.49 -19.25
CA ALA A 60 -27.95 -29.49 -20.23
C ALA A 60 -26.81 -30.45 -20.60
N LEU A 61 -25.57 -29.96 -20.69
CA LEU A 61 -24.40 -30.81 -20.90
C LEU A 61 -24.14 -31.74 -19.71
N PHE A 62 -24.29 -31.24 -18.47
CA PHE A 62 -24.16 -32.09 -17.29
C PHE A 62 -25.28 -33.12 -17.18
N THR A 63 -26.52 -32.78 -17.54
CA THR A 63 -27.63 -33.74 -17.63
C THR A 63 -27.35 -34.81 -18.69
N ALA A 64 -26.76 -34.44 -19.83
CA ALA A 64 -26.41 -35.40 -20.89
C ALA A 64 -25.18 -36.27 -20.56
N ALA A 65 -24.21 -35.74 -19.82
CA ALA A 65 -22.97 -36.43 -19.48
C ALA A 65 -23.09 -37.29 -18.22
N ALA A 66 -23.93 -36.90 -17.26
CA ALA A 66 -24.20 -37.70 -16.08
C ALA A 66 -25.25 -38.76 -16.44
N SER A 67 -24.89 -40.04 -16.35
CA SER A 67 -25.82 -41.17 -16.24
C SER A 67 -26.51 -41.14 -14.85
N SER A 68 -27.21 -40.04 -14.65
CA SER A 68 -27.96 -39.46 -13.53
C SER A 68 -28.35 -40.38 -12.38
N SER A 69 -27.55 -40.34 -11.31
CA SER A 69 -28.13 -40.43 -9.96
C SER A 69 -28.11 -39.04 -9.33
N ALA A 70 -29.22 -38.63 -8.71
CA ALA A 70 -29.28 -37.36 -7.97
C ALA A 70 -28.15 -37.24 -6.94
N THR A 71 -27.72 -38.38 -6.39
CA THR A 71 -26.59 -38.50 -5.47
C THR A 71 -25.25 -38.10 -6.09
N SER A 72 -24.95 -38.48 -7.34
CA SER A 72 -23.68 -38.10 -7.97
C SER A 72 -23.60 -36.60 -8.25
N LEU A 73 -24.72 -36.00 -8.69
CA LEU A 73 -24.84 -34.55 -8.87
C LEU A 73 -24.72 -33.81 -7.54
N ALA A 74 -25.36 -34.29 -6.48
CA ALA A 74 -25.23 -33.72 -5.14
C ALA A 74 -23.78 -33.77 -4.63
N ASN A 75 -23.09 -34.90 -4.81
CA ASN A 75 -21.68 -35.03 -4.44
C ASN A 75 -20.77 -34.11 -5.27
N ALA A 76 -21.06 -33.92 -6.56
CA ALA A 76 -20.32 -32.98 -7.39
C ALA A 76 -20.53 -31.53 -6.92
N ILE A 77 -21.76 -31.15 -6.56
CA ILE A 77 -22.06 -29.83 -5.98
C ILE A 77 -21.30 -29.64 -4.66
N LEU A 78 -21.30 -30.65 -3.78
CA LEU A 78 -20.52 -30.62 -2.54
C LEU A 78 -19.02 -30.45 -2.80
N ALA A 79 -18.44 -31.17 -3.76
CA ALA A 79 -17.01 -31.05 -4.09
C ALA A 79 -16.66 -29.67 -4.65
N VAL A 80 -17.45 -29.14 -5.60
CA VAL A 80 -17.19 -27.83 -6.21
C VAL A 80 -17.45 -26.70 -5.21
N SER A 81 -18.47 -26.82 -4.36
CA SER A 81 -18.74 -25.84 -3.31
C SER A 81 -17.62 -25.83 -2.25
N ALA A 82 -17.12 -27.00 -1.84
CA ALA A 82 -15.98 -27.11 -0.94
C ALA A 82 -14.72 -26.45 -1.55
N LEU A 83 -14.42 -26.73 -2.82
CA LEU A 83 -13.31 -26.07 -3.53
C LEU A 83 -13.47 -24.54 -3.52
N LYS A 84 -14.65 -24.04 -3.89
CA LYS A 84 -14.94 -22.60 -3.88
C LYS A 84 -14.74 -21.99 -2.49
N VAL A 85 -15.26 -22.63 -1.44
CA VAL A 85 -15.12 -22.15 -0.06
C VAL A 85 -13.67 -22.13 0.35
N ILE A 86 -12.91 -23.22 0.13
CA ILE A 86 -11.48 -23.29 0.47
C ILE A 86 -10.70 -22.18 -0.26
N THR A 87 -10.87 -22.05 -1.57
CA THR A 87 -10.20 -20.99 -2.34
C THR A 87 -10.56 -19.59 -1.82
N SER A 88 -11.84 -19.35 -1.48
CA SER A 88 -12.29 -18.06 -0.95
C SER A 88 -11.73 -17.79 0.44
N MET A 89 -11.68 -18.79 1.32
CA MET A 89 -11.10 -18.64 2.66
C MET A 89 -9.60 -18.40 2.59
N THR A 90 -8.88 -19.15 1.76
CA THR A 90 -7.45 -18.91 1.50
C THR A 90 -7.20 -17.49 0.98
N TRP A 91 -8.04 -17.00 0.07
CA TRP A 91 -7.96 -15.62 -0.42
C TRP A 91 -8.14 -14.60 0.71
N LEU A 92 -9.16 -14.76 1.57
CA LEU A 92 -9.38 -13.87 2.71
C LEU A 92 -8.22 -13.90 3.70
N THR A 93 -7.64 -15.07 3.98
CA THR A 93 -6.45 -15.20 4.81
C THR A 93 -5.26 -14.48 4.20
N VAL A 94 -4.98 -14.68 2.91
CA VAL A 94 -3.85 -14.03 2.23
C VAL A 94 -3.99 -12.51 2.22
N VAL A 95 -5.18 -11.99 1.90
CA VAL A 95 -5.44 -10.54 1.90
C VAL A 95 -5.36 -9.96 3.32
N GLY A 96 -5.82 -10.69 4.32
CA GLY A 96 -5.75 -10.27 5.72
C GLY A 96 -4.34 -10.24 6.29
N ILE A 97 -3.44 -11.10 5.82
CA ILE A 97 -2.04 -11.16 6.29
C ILE A 97 -1.13 -10.22 5.49
N GLN A 98 -1.32 -10.12 4.17
CA GLN A 98 -0.44 -9.32 3.30
C GLN A 98 -1.06 -7.96 2.97
N THR A 99 -0.98 -7.01 3.90
CA THR A 99 -1.59 -5.69 3.77
C THR A 99 -0.91 -4.77 2.74
N GLY A 100 0.39 -4.95 2.49
CA GLY A 100 1.14 -4.22 1.47
C GLY A 100 0.97 -4.77 0.05
N MET A 101 0.13 -5.79 -0.17
CA MET A 101 -0.16 -6.29 -1.52
C MET A 101 -0.96 -5.25 -2.32
N GLY A 102 -0.28 -4.29 -2.95
CA GLY A 102 -0.92 -3.18 -3.68
C GLY A 102 -1.92 -3.64 -4.74
N VAL A 103 -1.65 -4.76 -5.43
CA VAL A 103 -2.56 -5.36 -6.42
C VAL A 103 -3.86 -5.88 -5.81
N ALA A 104 -3.89 -6.23 -4.52
CA ALA A 104 -5.10 -6.62 -3.82
C ALA A 104 -5.74 -5.42 -3.11
N TRP A 105 -4.96 -4.73 -2.28
CA TRP A 105 -5.44 -3.73 -1.34
C TRP A 105 -5.93 -2.46 -2.00
N HIS A 106 -5.43 -2.09 -3.18
CA HIS A 106 -5.98 -0.93 -3.90
C HIS A 106 -7.49 -1.04 -4.13
N ARG A 107 -8.08 -2.23 -4.23
CA ARG A 107 -9.53 -2.40 -4.40
C ARG A 107 -10.32 -1.90 -3.18
N PHE A 108 -9.72 -1.93 -2.00
CA PHE A 108 -10.33 -1.44 -0.76
C PHE A 108 -9.97 0.03 -0.52
N VAL A 109 -8.68 0.37 -0.60
CA VAL A 109 -8.19 1.69 -0.19
C VAL A 109 -8.25 2.75 -1.30
N ALA A 110 -8.27 2.39 -2.59
CA ALA A 110 -8.34 3.40 -3.65
C ALA A 110 -9.65 4.18 -3.64
N ILE A 111 -10.76 3.54 -3.26
CA ILE A 111 -12.06 4.21 -3.13
C ILE A 111 -11.98 5.26 -2.01
N LEU A 112 -11.42 4.87 -0.87
CA LEU A 112 -11.22 5.78 0.26
C LEU A 112 -10.26 6.92 -0.13
N ASN A 113 -9.15 6.61 -0.81
CA ASN A 113 -8.17 7.61 -1.21
C ASN A 113 -8.73 8.63 -2.20
N LEU A 114 -9.51 8.18 -3.18
CA LEU A 114 -10.20 9.06 -4.13
C LEU A 114 -11.29 9.90 -3.45
N TYR A 115 -11.97 9.35 -2.44
CA TYR A 115 -12.97 10.08 -1.67
C TYR A 115 -12.31 11.17 -0.80
N THR A 116 -11.13 10.91 -0.24
CA THR A 116 -10.39 11.82 0.65
C THR A 116 -9.30 12.63 -0.05
N ARG A 117 -9.31 12.70 -1.39
CA ARG A 117 -8.37 13.51 -2.15
C ARG A 117 -8.46 15.00 -1.76
N ARG A 118 -7.37 15.74 -1.97
CA ARG A 118 -7.27 17.17 -1.66
C ARG A 118 -8.40 18.00 -2.24
N ASN A 119 -8.71 17.80 -3.52
CA ASN A 119 -9.67 18.63 -4.24
C ASN A 119 -11.06 17.99 -4.26
N ALA A 120 -12.00 18.58 -3.53
CA ALA A 120 -13.38 18.09 -3.43
C ALA A 120 -14.17 18.17 -4.76
N ASP A 121 -13.70 18.97 -5.72
CA ASP A 121 -14.41 19.33 -6.94
C ASP A 121 -14.39 18.27 -8.05
N GLY A 122 -13.49 17.31 -8.02
CA GLY A 122 -13.29 16.43 -9.18
C GLY A 122 -11.86 16.29 -9.63
N THR A 123 -11.08 17.34 -9.42
CA THR A 123 -9.76 17.51 -10.03
C THR A 123 -8.71 16.69 -9.31
N LYS A 124 -7.56 16.48 -9.97
CA LYS A 124 -6.40 15.82 -9.39
C LYS A 124 -5.84 16.66 -8.25
N SER A 125 -5.14 16.03 -7.29
CA SER A 125 -4.46 16.74 -6.20
C SER A 125 -3.30 17.65 -6.67
N LEU A 126 -3.00 17.72 -7.97
CA LEU A 126 -1.96 18.61 -8.49
C LEU A 126 -2.33 20.08 -8.25
N GLY A 127 -1.46 20.80 -7.55
CA GLY A 127 -1.66 22.20 -7.21
C GLY A 127 -0.47 22.76 -6.43
N PRO A 128 -0.67 23.90 -5.73
CA PRO A 128 0.30 24.37 -4.74
C PRO A 128 0.65 23.28 -3.73
N ALA A 129 1.89 23.29 -3.25
CA ALA A 129 2.34 22.40 -2.18
C ALA A 129 1.44 22.57 -0.96
N ASP A 130 1.08 21.45 -0.32
CA ASP A 130 0.27 21.52 0.89
C ASP A 130 1.05 22.14 2.05
N HIS A 131 0.29 22.61 3.04
CA HIS A 131 0.82 23.08 4.30
C HIS A 131 1.60 21.97 4.99
N MET A 132 2.71 22.35 5.62
CA MET A 132 3.35 21.44 6.57
C MET A 132 2.39 21.21 7.72
N LEU A 133 2.25 19.96 8.14
CA LEU A 133 1.46 19.59 9.30
C LEU A 133 2.39 19.42 10.51
N ILE A 134 2.02 20.03 11.62
CA ILE A 134 2.62 19.81 12.94
C ILE A 134 1.51 19.32 13.86
N ASP A 135 1.63 18.11 14.42
CA ASP A 135 0.57 17.46 15.21
C ASP A 135 -0.80 17.43 14.52
N GLY A 136 -0.80 17.28 13.20
CA GLY A 136 -2.01 17.28 12.37
C GLY A 136 -2.64 18.65 12.13
N LYS A 137 -2.03 19.74 12.60
CA LYS A 137 -2.46 21.12 12.33
C LYS A 137 -1.62 21.73 11.20
N PRO A 138 -2.26 22.39 10.22
CA PRO A 138 -1.53 23.06 9.15
C PRO A 138 -0.86 24.31 9.66
N VAL A 139 0.41 24.47 9.29
CA VAL A 139 1.19 25.68 9.55
C VAL A 139 0.88 26.71 8.46
N THR A 140 0.36 27.87 8.87
CA THR A 140 -0.18 28.89 7.95
C THR A 140 0.41 30.28 8.16
N SER A 141 0.99 30.54 9.33
CA SER A 141 1.53 31.84 9.71
C SER A 141 2.91 31.70 10.37
N GLU A 142 3.61 32.82 10.53
CA GLU A 142 4.91 32.85 11.21
C GLU A 142 4.75 32.56 12.72
N ASP A 143 3.66 33.05 13.32
CA ASP A 143 3.28 32.83 14.72
C ASP A 143 3.16 31.33 15.06
N ASP A 144 2.74 30.49 14.10
CA ASP A 144 2.66 29.04 14.27
C ASP A 144 4.03 28.38 14.53
N PHE A 145 5.14 29.07 14.23
CA PHE A 145 6.51 28.62 14.52
C PHE A 145 7.08 29.16 15.84
N GLU A 146 6.51 30.24 16.39
CA GLU A 146 7.05 30.90 17.60
C GLU A 146 6.76 30.09 18.87
N ASP A 147 5.64 29.36 18.89
CA ASP A 147 5.16 28.60 20.05
C ASP A 147 5.48 27.09 19.96
N LEU A 148 6.43 26.68 19.12
CA LEU A 148 6.78 25.26 18.94
C LEU A 148 7.73 24.76 20.05
N PRO A 149 7.46 23.61 20.68
CA PRO A 149 8.42 22.89 21.50
C PRO A 149 9.73 22.60 20.73
N GLU A 150 10.89 22.66 21.40
CA GLU A 150 12.20 22.40 20.78
C GLU A 150 12.33 20.99 20.17
N ASP A 151 11.54 20.02 20.65
CA ASP A 151 11.50 18.63 20.18
C ASP A 151 10.46 18.39 19.06
N THR A 152 9.80 19.44 18.56
CA THR A 152 8.83 19.33 17.46
C THR A 152 9.51 18.85 16.19
N VAL A 153 8.99 17.77 15.61
CA VAL A 153 9.45 17.25 14.32
C VAL A 153 8.85 18.08 13.19
N LEU A 154 9.71 18.63 12.33
CA LEU A 154 9.29 19.38 11.14
C LEU A 154 9.44 18.50 9.89
N GLY A 155 8.35 18.31 9.15
CA GLY A 155 8.32 17.39 8.01
C GLY A 155 8.23 15.92 8.45
N VAL A 156 8.68 14.99 7.59
CA VAL A 156 8.60 13.55 7.86
C VAL A 156 10.02 12.96 7.91
N GLY A 157 10.41 12.41 9.06
CA GLY A 157 11.69 11.72 9.24
C GLY A 157 11.53 10.21 9.40
N THR A 158 10.47 9.80 10.07
CA THR A 158 10.10 8.41 10.35
C THR A 158 8.68 8.10 9.86
N VAL A 159 8.29 6.83 9.90
CA VAL A 159 6.94 6.40 9.46
C VAL A 159 5.82 7.05 10.29
N ASP A 160 6.08 7.33 11.56
CA ASP A 160 5.07 7.86 12.49
C ASP A 160 4.72 9.33 12.22
N ASP A 161 5.63 10.07 11.57
CA ASP A 161 5.43 11.47 11.20
C ASP A 161 4.45 11.62 10.02
N PHE A 162 4.15 10.53 9.29
CA PHE A 162 3.18 10.59 8.20
C PHE A 162 1.76 10.82 8.71
N SER A 163 1.08 11.80 8.10
CA SER A 163 -0.35 11.99 8.28
C SER A 163 -1.14 10.74 7.90
N TRP A 164 -2.33 10.59 8.46
CA TRP A 164 -3.22 9.47 8.13
C TRP A 164 -3.49 9.38 6.61
N LYS A 165 -3.60 10.54 5.94
CA LYS A 165 -3.83 10.63 4.50
C LYS A 165 -2.60 10.20 3.71
N ALA A 166 -1.40 10.60 4.16
CA ALA A 166 -0.16 10.17 3.53
C ALA A 166 0.02 8.66 3.64
N ARG A 167 -0.26 8.06 4.81
CA ARG A 167 -0.23 6.59 4.95
C ARG A 167 -1.24 5.89 4.04
N LEU A 168 -2.44 6.45 3.90
CA LEU A 168 -3.45 5.92 2.96
C LEU A 168 -2.98 5.97 1.50
N ASP A 169 -2.32 7.06 1.09
CA ASP A 169 -1.74 7.21 -0.24
C ASP A 169 -0.71 6.11 -0.56
N LEU A 170 0.15 5.78 0.40
CA LEU A 170 1.16 4.72 0.25
C LEU A 170 0.51 3.35 -0.01
N TYR A 171 -0.54 3.01 0.75
CA TYR A 171 -1.29 1.76 0.56
C TYR A 171 -2.15 1.74 -0.71
N ALA A 172 -2.59 2.90 -1.19
CA ALA A 172 -3.45 3.00 -2.37
C ALA A 172 -2.73 2.67 -3.69
N CYS A 173 -1.40 2.61 -3.69
CA CYS A 173 -0.61 2.35 -4.88
C CYS A 173 -1.00 1.04 -5.57
N THR A 174 -1.43 1.15 -6.83
CA THR A 174 -1.81 0.00 -7.66
C THR A 174 -0.63 -0.63 -8.41
N GLU A 175 0.58 -0.12 -8.22
CA GLU A 175 1.81 -0.50 -8.92
C GLU A 175 1.75 -0.42 -10.46
N CYS A 176 0.87 0.41 -11.02
CA CYS A 176 0.66 0.50 -12.48
C CYS A 176 1.80 1.18 -13.27
N GLY A 177 2.65 1.95 -12.59
CA GLY A 177 3.83 2.61 -13.16
C GLY A 177 3.57 3.84 -14.03
N ARG A 178 2.34 4.36 -14.11
CA ARG A 178 2.03 5.59 -14.88
C ARG A 178 2.85 6.80 -14.40
N CYS A 179 2.98 6.96 -13.09
CA CYS A 179 3.76 8.03 -12.48
C CYS A 179 5.27 7.93 -12.80
N GLN A 180 5.80 6.71 -12.97
CA GLN A 180 7.19 6.47 -13.35
C GLN A 180 7.43 6.75 -14.84
N GLU A 181 6.56 6.26 -15.72
CA GLU A 181 6.70 6.39 -17.17
C GLU A 181 6.68 7.85 -17.64
N LEU A 182 5.95 8.71 -16.92
CA LEU A 182 5.83 10.13 -17.25
C LEU A 182 6.73 11.03 -16.40
N CYS A 183 7.55 10.45 -15.50
CA CYS A 183 8.50 11.21 -14.70
C CYS A 183 9.70 11.64 -15.57
N PRO A 184 9.98 12.96 -15.71
CA PRO A 184 11.14 13.43 -16.47
C PRO A 184 12.47 12.94 -15.88
N ALA A 185 12.60 12.91 -14.55
CA ALA A 185 13.82 12.46 -13.88
C ALA A 185 14.14 11.00 -14.25
N TRP A 186 13.16 10.11 -14.08
CA TRP A 186 13.27 8.70 -14.47
C TRP A 186 13.65 8.53 -15.95
N ASN A 187 12.99 9.28 -16.84
CA ASN A 187 13.24 9.20 -18.28
C ASN A 187 14.66 9.67 -18.66
N THR A 188 15.23 10.60 -17.89
CA THR A 188 16.64 11.01 -18.00
C THR A 188 17.63 10.09 -17.30
N GLN A 189 17.21 8.89 -16.86
CA GLN A 189 18.05 7.91 -16.16
C GLN A 189 18.58 8.37 -14.80
N LYS A 190 17.89 9.31 -14.15
CA LYS A 190 18.13 9.61 -12.74
C LYS A 190 17.56 8.49 -11.85
N PRO A 191 18.11 8.25 -10.65
CA PRO A 191 17.65 7.19 -9.75
C PRO A 191 16.20 7.35 -9.28
N LEU A 192 15.61 8.55 -9.34
CA LEU A 192 14.21 8.77 -8.94
C LEU A 192 13.21 8.02 -9.83
N SER A 193 12.51 7.05 -9.22
CA SER A 193 11.20 6.58 -9.67
C SER A 193 10.13 6.94 -8.63
N PRO A 194 9.12 7.75 -8.98
CA PRO A 194 8.00 8.04 -8.07
C PRO A 194 7.26 6.78 -7.63
N LYS A 195 7.15 5.77 -8.51
CA LYS A 195 6.50 4.50 -8.18
C LYS A 195 7.29 3.75 -7.12
N LEU A 196 8.60 3.59 -7.32
CA LEU A 196 9.44 2.84 -6.38
C LEU A 196 9.55 3.58 -5.06
N LEU A 197 9.61 4.91 -5.05
CA LEU A 197 9.57 5.70 -3.82
C LEU A 197 8.31 5.39 -3.00
N ILE A 198 7.11 5.45 -3.60
CA ILE A 198 5.86 5.15 -2.90
C ILE A 198 5.82 3.71 -2.39
N MET A 199 6.28 2.75 -3.20
CA MET A 199 6.34 1.34 -2.80
C MET A 199 7.33 1.11 -1.65
N SER A 200 8.52 1.70 -1.70
CA SER A 200 9.51 1.60 -0.62
C SER A 200 8.98 2.20 0.68
N LEU A 201 8.30 3.34 0.63
CA LEU A 201 7.68 3.96 1.81
C LEU A 201 6.56 3.09 2.38
N ARG A 202 5.70 2.51 1.52
CA ARG A 202 4.63 1.57 1.93
C ARG A 202 5.22 0.33 2.59
N ASP A 203 6.19 -0.30 1.93
CA ASP A 203 6.79 -1.56 2.39
C ASP A 203 7.56 -1.33 3.70
N HIS A 204 8.22 -0.18 3.84
CA HIS A 204 8.84 0.23 5.09
C HIS A 204 7.80 0.45 6.20
N MET A 205 6.70 1.16 5.93
CA MET A 205 5.62 1.37 6.88
C MET A 205 5.01 0.04 7.34
N GLU A 206 4.76 -0.90 6.43
CA GLU A 206 4.25 -2.23 6.79
C GLU A 206 5.26 -3.00 7.65
N SER A 207 6.56 -2.93 7.30
CA SER A 207 7.61 -3.57 8.09
C SER A 207 7.70 -2.98 9.50
N ALA A 208 7.65 -1.66 9.64
CA ALA A 208 7.69 -0.95 10.91
C ALA A 208 6.44 -1.25 11.75
N SER A 209 5.25 -1.27 11.14
CA SER A 209 4.01 -1.61 11.86
C SER A 209 3.99 -3.06 12.35
N ASN A 210 4.53 -3.99 11.56
CA ASN A 210 4.64 -5.39 11.99
C ASN A 210 5.57 -5.54 13.19
N VAL A 211 6.68 -4.78 13.22
CA VAL A 211 7.57 -4.73 14.38
C VAL A 211 6.86 -4.11 15.59
N GLN A 212 6.16 -2.99 15.43
CA GLN A 212 5.42 -2.34 16.52
C GLN A 212 4.30 -3.23 17.10
N ILE A 213 3.58 -3.99 16.26
CA ILE A 213 2.58 -4.96 16.73
C ILE A 213 3.25 -6.05 17.57
N VAL A 214 4.39 -6.57 17.13
CA VAL A 214 5.18 -7.56 17.88
C VAL A 214 5.67 -6.97 19.21
N GLU A 215 6.24 -5.76 19.21
CA GLU A 215 6.72 -5.08 20.42
C GLU A 215 5.57 -4.72 21.38
N GLN A 216 4.39 -4.35 20.87
CA GLN A 216 3.22 -4.03 21.68
C GLN A 216 2.59 -5.30 22.30
N GLU A 217 2.65 -6.43 21.59
CA GLU A 217 2.31 -7.75 22.16
C GLU A 217 3.30 -8.17 23.25
N GLU A 218 4.60 -7.89 23.08
CA GLU A 218 5.62 -8.04 24.14
C GLU A 218 5.39 -7.06 25.32
N GLY A 219 4.92 -5.84 25.04
CA GLY A 219 4.62 -4.79 26.02
C GLY A 219 3.45 -5.12 26.96
N HIS A 220 2.62 -6.10 26.61
CA HIS A 220 1.52 -6.60 27.46
C HIS A 220 1.94 -7.76 28.39
N GLN A 221 3.20 -8.20 28.38
CA GLN A 221 3.76 -9.09 29.39
C GLN A 221 5.20 -8.69 29.76
N LYS A 222 5.34 -7.86 30.81
CA LYS A 222 6.57 -7.90 31.63
C LYS A 222 6.63 -9.24 32.36
N LEU A 223 7.15 -10.28 31.70
CA LEU A 223 7.47 -11.55 32.32
C LEU A 223 8.97 -11.66 32.55
N GLN A 224 9.34 -12.17 33.73
CA GLN A 224 10.73 -12.39 34.12
C GLN A 224 11.34 -13.52 33.28
N ALA A 225 12.66 -13.43 33.08
CA ALA A 225 13.43 -14.36 32.28
C ALA A 225 13.11 -15.83 32.59
N GLY A 226 12.61 -16.54 31.58
CA GLY A 226 12.56 -18.01 31.56
C GLY A 226 11.19 -18.66 31.37
N GLU A 227 10.08 -17.93 31.46
CA GLU A 227 8.75 -18.47 31.14
C GLU A 227 7.95 -17.48 30.30
N VAL A 228 7.54 -17.90 29.10
CA VAL A 228 6.54 -17.19 28.29
C VAL A 228 5.37 -18.13 28.07
N LEU A 229 4.20 -17.66 28.46
CA LEU A 229 2.92 -18.31 28.35
C LEU A 229 1.97 -17.35 27.62
N LEU A 230 1.55 -17.72 26.41
CA LEU A 230 0.46 -17.03 25.71
C LEU A 230 -0.89 -17.40 26.37
N ASP A 231 -1.86 -16.48 26.24
CA ASP A 231 -3.17 -16.56 26.89
C ASP A 231 -3.76 -17.98 26.78
N LYS A 232 -4.00 -18.61 27.95
CA LYS A 232 -4.52 -19.97 28.18
C LYS A 232 -3.54 -21.16 28.24
N GLY A 233 -2.23 -21.00 28.42
CA GLY A 233 -1.43 -22.17 28.87
C GLY A 233 -0.79 -23.02 27.78
N VAL A 234 -0.73 -22.57 26.52
CA VAL A 234 -0.36 -23.42 25.37
C VAL A 234 1.01 -23.04 24.79
N PRO A 235 1.93 -24.00 24.55
CA PRO A 235 3.24 -23.73 23.96
C PRO A 235 3.13 -23.27 22.51
N ALA A 236 4.04 -22.38 22.09
CA ALA A 236 4.14 -21.89 20.72
C ALA A 236 4.31 -23.04 19.72
N SER A 237 3.51 -22.99 18.65
CA SER A 237 3.55 -23.99 17.58
C SER A 237 3.36 -23.30 16.23
N PRO A 238 3.61 -23.96 15.09
CA PRO A 238 3.45 -23.37 13.76
C PRO A 238 2.06 -22.77 13.45
N HIS A 239 1.09 -22.94 14.34
CA HIS A 239 -0.26 -22.36 14.27
C HIS A 239 -0.44 -21.06 15.07
N SER A 240 0.58 -20.57 15.80
CA SER A 240 0.53 -19.29 16.53
C SER A 240 1.05 -18.09 15.71
N PHE A 241 1.20 -18.23 14.39
CA PHE A 241 1.49 -17.18 13.40
C PHE A 241 2.74 -16.30 13.62
N ASP A 242 3.53 -16.52 14.67
CA ASP A 242 4.73 -15.74 14.92
C ASP A 242 5.97 -16.36 14.28
N LEU A 243 6.05 -16.23 12.95
CA LEU A 243 7.21 -16.66 12.16
C LEU A 243 8.45 -15.83 12.48
N VAL A 244 8.27 -14.57 12.89
CA VAL A 244 9.35 -13.63 13.20
C VAL A 244 10.03 -14.03 14.52
N SER A 245 9.28 -14.40 15.56
CA SER A 245 9.85 -14.97 16.77
C SER A 245 10.48 -16.32 16.53
N ALA A 246 9.90 -17.18 15.69
CA ALA A 246 10.54 -18.45 15.33
C ALA A 246 11.91 -18.23 14.65
N LEU A 247 12.02 -17.21 13.78
CA LEU A 247 13.26 -16.84 13.12
C LEU A 247 14.25 -16.13 14.06
N SER A 248 13.76 -15.26 14.95
CA SER A 248 14.54 -14.60 16.00
C SER A 248 15.13 -15.62 16.98
N LEU A 249 14.32 -16.57 17.46
CA LEU A 249 14.73 -17.71 18.29
C LEU A 249 15.73 -18.63 17.59
N SER A 250 15.68 -18.72 16.26
CA SER A 250 16.65 -19.50 15.47
C SER A 250 18.01 -18.81 15.29
N GLY A 251 18.18 -17.60 15.82
CA GLY A 251 19.42 -16.82 15.69
C GLY A 251 19.65 -16.28 14.28
N ALA A 252 18.60 -16.19 13.46
CA ALA A 252 18.65 -15.62 12.11
C ALA A 252 18.72 -14.07 12.11
N THR A 253 18.78 -13.43 13.27
CA THR A 253 19.02 -11.99 13.45
C THR A 253 20.53 -11.73 13.52
N GLY A 254 21.20 -11.88 12.37
CA GLY A 254 22.59 -11.45 12.17
C GLY A 254 22.67 -10.02 11.60
N PRO A 255 23.87 -9.51 11.28
CA PRO A 255 24.07 -8.18 10.71
C PRO A 255 23.44 -7.96 9.31
N GLU A 256 22.83 -8.99 8.71
CA GLU A 256 21.99 -8.88 7.49
C GLU A 256 20.49 -9.16 7.77
N GLY A 257 20.04 -9.04 9.03
CA GLY A 257 18.65 -9.23 9.47
C GLY A 257 17.89 -7.91 9.76
N VAL A 258 16.55 -8.00 9.76
CA VAL A 258 15.59 -6.88 9.84
C VAL A 258 15.79 -6.03 11.11
N SER A 259 16.00 -4.72 10.92
CA SER A 259 16.18 -3.72 11.99
C SER A 259 14.88 -3.50 12.78
N ALA A 260 14.98 -3.48 14.11
CA ALA A 260 13.88 -3.35 15.07
C ALA A 260 13.65 -1.90 15.57
N VAL A 261 13.82 -0.90 14.69
CA VAL A 261 13.59 0.52 15.02
C VAL A 261 12.84 1.18 13.87
N THR A 262 12.00 2.19 14.17
CA THR A 262 11.55 3.20 13.20
C THR A 262 12.78 3.89 12.60
N ALA A 263 13.32 3.28 11.56
CA ALA A 263 14.48 3.76 10.84
C ALA A 263 14.21 5.15 10.25
N PRO A 264 15.24 6.03 10.18
CA PRO A 264 15.17 7.21 9.34
C PRO A 264 14.79 6.82 7.91
N ILE A 265 13.72 7.41 7.37
CA ILE A 265 13.28 7.12 6.01
C ILE A 265 14.39 7.47 5.01
N VAL A 266 15.12 8.55 5.29
CA VAL A 266 16.28 8.98 4.50
C VAL A 266 17.50 8.91 5.42
N PRO A 267 18.59 8.23 5.05
CA PRO A 267 18.83 7.55 3.77
C PRO A 267 18.41 6.07 3.71
N GLU A 268 17.87 5.48 4.80
CA GLU A 268 17.78 4.01 4.91
C GLU A 268 16.75 3.38 3.97
N VAL A 269 15.63 4.06 3.71
CA VAL A 269 14.55 3.57 2.83
C VAL A 269 14.64 4.20 1.45
N VAL A 270 14.95 5.49 1.41
CA VAL A 270 15.09 6.29 0.19
C VAL A 270 16.41 7.05 0.27
N SER A 271 17.26 6.91 -0.74
CA SER A 271 18.51 7.66 -0.78
C SER A 271 18.27 9.15 -0.98
N GLU A 272 19.16 9.99 -0.45
CA GLU A 272 19.10 11.44 -0.63
C GLU A 272 19.05 11.84 -2.11
N GLU A 273 19.79 11.15 -2.98
CA GLU A 273 19.81 11.44 -4.43
C GLU A 273 18.43 11.25 -5.06
N VAL A 274 17.73 10.15 -4.74
CA VAL A 274 16.35 9.89 -5.18
C VAL A 274 15.45 11.02 -4.72
N LEU A 275 15.58 11.43 -3.46
CA LEU A 275 14.77 12.51 -2.90
C LEU A 275 15.00 13.84 -3.62
N TRP A 276 16.26 14.22 -3.87
CA TRP A 276 16.65 15.53 -4.42
C TRP A 276 16.57 15.62 -5.95
N ASP A 277 16.41 14.49 -6.65
CA ASP A 277 16.17 14.46 -8.10
C ASP A 277 14.78 14.95 -8.53
N CYS A 278 13.82 14.99 -7.60
CA CYS A 278 12.48 15.47 -7.90
C CYS A 278 12.50 16.97 -8.21
N THR A 279 12.05 17.35 -9.40
CA THR A 279 11.97 18.75 -9.82
C THR A 279 10.58 19.37 -9.58
N ASN A 280 9.70 18.68 -8.85
CA ASN A 280 8.31 19.09 -8.59
C ASN A 280 7.50 19.41 -9.86
N CYS A 281 7.74 18.68 -10.95
CA CYS A 281 7.08 18.92 -12.25
C CYS A 281 5.57 18.53 -12.30
N GLY A 282 5.06 17.80 -11.31
CA GLY A 282 3.63 17.45 -11.22
C GLY A 282 3.17 16.19 -11.99
N ALA A 283 3.97 15.67 -12.93
CA ALA A 283 3.53 14.61 -13.83
C ALA A 283 3.07 13.31 -13.12
N CYS A 284 3.71 12.95 -12.01
CA CYS A 284 3.35 11.76 -11.24
C CYS A 284 1.97 11.84 -10.59
N VAL A 285 1.61 13.02 -10.05
CA VAL A 285 0.32 13.28 -9.40
C VAL A 285 -0.78 13.32 -10.44
N GLU A 286 -0.57 14.06 -11.53
CA GLU A 286 -1.55 14.20 -12.62
C GLU A 286 -1.99 12.86 -13.22
N GLN A 287 -1.03 11.93 -13.33
CA GLN A 287 -1.22 10.66 -14.04
C GLN A 287 -1.63 9.52 -13.11
N CYS A 288 -1.71 9.76 -11.81
CA CYS A 288 -2.07 8.75 -10.84
C CYS A 288 -3.58 8.45 -10.93
N PRO A 289 -4.00 7.21 -11.24
CA PRO A 289 -5.42 6.87 -11.35
C PRO A 289 -6.15 6.91 -10.00
N VAL A 290 -5.41 6.77 -8.91
CA VAL A 290 -5.91 6.76 -7.52
C VAL A 290 -5.52 8.02 -6.73
N ASP A 291 -5.02 9.05 -7.43
CA ASP A 291 -4.77 10.40 -6.92
C ASP A 291 -3.81 10.50 -5.72
N ILE A 292 -2.69 9.77 -5.80
CA ILE A 292 -1.60 9.83 -4.79
C ILE A 292 -0.81 11.14 -4.88
N GLU A 293 -0.61 11.77 -3.74
CA GLU A 293 0.08 13.06 -3.54
C GLU A 293 1.62 12.90 -3.47
N HIS A 294 2.19 12.26 -4.49
CA HIS A 294 3.62 11.89 -4.54
C HIS A 294 4.58 13.04 -4.20
N ILE A 295 4.26 14.26 -4.64
CA ILE A 295 5.15 15.42 -4.45
C ILE A 295 5.12 15.89 -3.00
N ASP A 296 3.97 15.89 -2.35
CA ASP A 296 3.87 16.36 -0.97
C ASP A 296 4.64 15.45 -0.02
N HIS A 297 4.62 14.12 -0.23
CA HIS A 297 5.50 13.20 0.50
C HIS A 297 6.98 13.53 0.30
N ILE A 298 7.41 13.83 -0.93
CA ILE A 298 8.80 14.23 -1.21
C ILE A 298 9.13 15.57 -0.54
N LEU A 299 8.20 16.53 -0.53
CA LEU A 299 8.38 17.83 0.10
C LEU A 299 8.52 17.69 1.62
N ASP A 300 7.72 16.84 2.26
CA ASP A 300 7.79 16.62 3.71
C ASP A 300 9.08 15.91 4.13
N LEU A 301 9.55 14.94 3.35
CA LEU A 301 10.87 14.32 3.55
C LEU A 301 12.00 15.35 3.39
N ARG A 302 11.91 16.23 2.38
CA ARG A 302 12.90 17.32 2.17
C ARG A 302 12.85 18.36 3.29
N ARG A 303 11.66 18.67 3.80
CA ARG A 303 11.46 19.59 4.94
C ARG A 303 12.20 19.06 6.16
N HIS A 304 12.05 17.77 6.47
CA HIS A 304 12.76 17.14 7.59
C HIS A 304 14.27 17.18 7.41
N GLN A 305 14.76 16.77 6.24
CA GLN A 305 16.19 16.81 5.90
C GLN A 305 16.78 18.23 6.06
N VAL A 306 16.09 19.27 5.58
CA VAL A 306 16.59 20.65 5.67
C VAL A 306 16.47 21.24 7.07
N LEU A 307 15.32 21.07 7.73
CA LEU A 307 14.99 21.80 8.96
C LEU A 307 15.46 21.07 10.22
N MET A 308 15.47 19.74 10.22
CA MET A 308 15.85 18.93 11.38
C MET A 308 17.28 18.40 11.25
N GLU A 309 17.65 17.85 10.10
CA GLU A 309 18.97 17.21 9.93
C GLU A 309 20.05 18.14 9.36
N SER A 310 19.67 19.33 8.87
CA SER A 310 20.57 20.21 8.09
C SER A 310 21.27 19.52 6.91
N ALA A 311 20.60 18.51 6.34
CA ALA A 311 21.05 17.68 5.24
C ALA A 311 20.40 18.14 3.93
N PHE A 312 21.22 18.60 2.98
CA PHE A 312 20.77 19.05 1.67
C PHE A 312 21.93 19.12 0.67
N PRO A 313 21.65 19.09 -0.66
CA PRO A 313 22.67 19.23 -1.68
C PRO A 313 23.50 20.50 -1.49
N ARG A 314 24.83 20.37 -1.65
CA ARG A 314 25.78 21.47 -1.47
C ARG A 314 25.47 22.71 -2.33
N ASP A 315 24.85 22.50 -3.49
CA ASP A 315 24.44 23.54 -4.41
C ASP A 315 23.39 24.50 -3.81
N LEU A 316 22.55 24.01 -2.88
CA LEU A 316 21.54 24.81 -2.19
C LEU A 316 22.13 25.71 -1.10
N GLY A 317 23.33 25.42 -0.60
CA GLY A 317 23.95 26.20 0.48
C GLY A 317 24.15 27.68 0.13
N ARG A 318 24.39 28.02 -1.14
CA ARG A 318 24.43 29.41 -1.60
C ARG A 318 23.04 30.07 -1.51
N ALA A 319 22.00 29.34 -1.88
CA ALA A 319 20.63 29.85 -1.84
C ALA A 319 20.17 30.10 -0.40
N PHE A 320 20.40 29.15 0.52
CA PHE A 320 20.04 29.29 1.93
C PHE A 320 20.73 30.47 2.60
N ARG A 321 22.05 30.62 2.44
CA ARG A 321 22.77 31.82 2.94
C ARG A 321 22.22 33.12 2.37
N GLY A 322 21.79 33.11 1.10
CA GLY A 322 21.18 34.27 0.46
C GLY A 322 19.81 34.61 1.05
N MET A 323 19.00 33.60 1.35
CA MET A 323 17.70 33.79 2.01
C MET A 323 17.87 34.30 3.44
N GLU A 324 18.79 33.74 4.21
CA GLU A 324 19.10 34.19 5.58
C GLU A 324 19.66 35.62 5.61
N SER A 325 20.74 35.88 4.88
CA SER A 325 21.45 37.17 4.99
C SER A 325 20.83 38.30 4.17
N LYS A 326 20.08 37.98 3.10
CA LYS A 326 19.59 38.96 2.13
C LYS A 326 18.14 38.76 1.73
N ALA A 327 17.39 37.86 2.35
CA ALA A 327 16.00 37.51 2.00
C ALA A 327 15.79 37.30 0.49
N ASN A 328 16.76 36.70 -0.21
CA ASN A 328 16.59 36.20 -1.57
C ASN A 328 17.61 35.10 -1.92
N PRO A 329 17.22 34.05 -2.66
CA PRO A 329 18.09 32.92 -2.96
C PRO A 329 19.29 33.27 -3.85
N TYR A 330 19.20 34.35 -4.63
CA TYR A 330 20.24 34.73 -5.60
C TYR A 330 21.35 35.63 -5.01
N ASN A 331 21.32 35.90 -3.70
CA ASN A 331 22.29 36.75 -3.01
C ASN A 331 22.39 38.18 -3.59
N ARG A 332 21.34 38.67 -4.27
CA ARG A 332 21.28 40.01 -4.85
C ARG A 332 21.26 41.07 -3.73
N PRO A 333 21.88 42.25 -3.94
CA PRO A 333 21.81 43.35 -2.99
C PRO A 333 20.36 43.79 -2.74
N ALA A 334 20.07 44.35 -1.56
CA ALA A 334 18.71 44.75 -1.15
C ALA A 334 17.96 45.56 -2.22
N ARG A 335 18.63 46.51 -2.88
CA ARG A 335 18.05 47.34 -3.96
C ARG A 335 17.56 46.54 -5.17
N LYS A 336 18.16 45.37 -5.43
CA LYS A 336 17.83 44.46 -6.54
C LYS A 336 17.18 43.16 -6.05
N ARG A 337 16.73 43.12 -4.79
CA ARG A 337 16.20 41.91 -4.14
C ARG A 337 15.01 41.32 -4.89
N MET A 338 14.13 42.16 -5.46
CA MET A 338 12.92 41.72 -6.17
C MET A 338 13.09 41.60 -7.69
N ASP A 339 14.28 41.84 -8.24
CA ASP A 339 14.49 41.78 -9.70
C ASP A 339 14.39 40.37 -10.29
N TRP A 340 14.23 39.33 -9.47
CA TRP A 340 14.02 37.95 -9.93
C TRP A 340 12.53 37.54 -9.94
N ALA A 341 11.67 38.28 -9.24
CA ALA A 341 10.24 38.00 -9.08
C ALA A 341 9.36 38.85 -10.02
N LYS A 342 9.98 39.62 -10.92
CA LYS A 342 9.31 40.39 -11.99
C LYS A 342 9.18 39.51 -13.22
#